data_AF-A0A1Y4TFB7-F1
#
_entry.id   AF-A0A1Y4TFB7-F1
#
_cell.length_a   1.000
_cell.length_b   1.000
_cell.length_c   1.000
_cell.angle_alpha   90.00
_cell.angle_beta   90.00
_cell.angle_gamma   90.00
#
_symmetry.space_group_name_H-M   'P 1'
#
loop_
_entity.id
_entity.type
_entity.pdbx_description
1 polymer ?
#
loop_
_entity_poly.entity_id
_entity_poly.type
_entity_poly.pdbx_seq_one_letter_code
_entity_poly.pdbx_strand_id
1 'polypeptide(L)'
;MRKAMKEKKDREAVYTITGVVVHGRGIGKHVGTPTANLQMEGHDIALETGVYVSKVFLNCHTYYAITHIGTRPTLDNDKNISIETHILDFDNDIYGCAVTVCLYEKLREVRKFDDLSALMEQVQEDRFLARKYWGLDQTNCALYMDVKRRCAMLGGQEIYLSVNEFGVLYLLYAFPQTTFTKEEIYQKIWREPANDHLHAVENTIFQIRKKLKPYAKEHEYIKTVIGYGYRFYPAQ
;
A
#
# COMPACT_ATOMS: atom_id res chain seq x y z
N MET A 1 -11.28 -34.41 1.23
CA MET A 1 -11.47 -34.18 -0.22
C MET A 1 -10.80 -32.87 -0.60
N ARG A 2 -9.70 -32.96 -1.38
CA ARG A 2 -8.91 -31.81 -1.85
C ARG A 2 -9.72 -31.04 -2.88
N LYS A 3 -10.15 -29.82 -2.57
CA LYS A 3 -10.68 -28.90 -3.60
C LYS A 3 -9.48 -28.39 -4.39
N ALA A 4 -9.38 -28.88 -5.62
CA ALA A 4 -8.43 -28.39 -6.61
C ALA A 4 -8.55 -26.87 -6.73
N MET A 5 -7.47 -26.16 -6.41
CA MET A 5 -7.24 -24.79 -6.87
C MET A 5 -7.23 -24.87 -8.39
N LYS A 6 -8.30 -24.39 -9.03
CA LYS A 6 -8.32 -24.19 -10.48
C LYS A 6 -7.23 -23.17 -10.82
N GLU A 7 -6.16 -23.66 -11.43
CA GLU A 7 -5.15 -22.84 -12.11
C GLU A 7 -5.87 -21.88 -13.07
N LYS A 8 -5.74 -20.59 -12.77
CA LYS A 8 -6.39 -19.50 -13.49
C LYS A 8 -5.46 -19.11 -14.64
N LYS A 9 -5.74 -19.64 -15.83
CA LYS A 9 -5.25 -19.24 -17.19
C LYS A 9 -3.97 -18.39 -17.17
N ASP A 10 -2.83 -18.98 -17.56
CA ASP A 10 -1.53 -18.32 -17.70
C ASP A 10 -1.70 -16.97 -18.42
N ARG A 11 -1.59 -15.90 -17.66
CA ARG A 11 -1.47 -14.55 -18.21
C ARG A 11 0.01 -14.39 -18.57
N GLU A 12 0.30 -13.90 -19.76
CA GLU A 12 1.66 -13.63 -20.18
C GLU A 12 2.11 -12.25 -19.69
N ALA A 13 3.39 -12.14 -19.35
CA ALA A 13 3.97 -10.87 -18.98
C ALA A 13 4.16 -10.01 -20.24
N VAL A 14 3.72 -8.75 -20.20
CA VAL A 14 3.93 -7.80 -21.30
C VAL A 14 5.39 -7.38 -21.42
N TYR A 15 6.13 -7.46 -20.31
CA TYR A 15 7.55 -7.16 -20.28
C TYR A 15 8.24 -7.81 -19.08
N THR A 16 9.52 -8.16 -19.23
CA THR A 16 10.33 -8.70 -18.13
C THR A 16 11.60 -7.87 -17.97
N ILE A 17 11.87 -7.44 -16.74
CA ILE A 17 13.00 -6.60 -16.35
C ILE A 17 13.86 -7.41 -15.39
N THR A 18 15.16 -7.51 -15.64
CA THR A 18 16.10 -8.08 -14.68
C THR A 18 17.05 -6.98 -14.22
N GLY A 19 17.37 -6.96 -12.93
CA GLY A 19 18.28 -5.97 -12.37
C GLY A 19 18.62 -6.24 -10.91
N VAL A 20 19.44 -5.37 -10.36
CA VAL A 20 19.86 -5.41 -8.95
C VAL A 20 19.08 -4.38 -8.16
N VAL A 21 18.61 -4.75 -6.97
CA VAL A 21 17.95 -3.82 -6.06
C VAL A 21 18.99 -2.88 -5.46
N VAL A 22 18.81 -1.58 -5.67
CA VAL A 22 19.71 -0.53 -5.19
C VAL A 22 19.01 0.44 -4.23
N HIS A 23 19.80 1.25 -3.55
CA HIS A 23 19.28 2.31 -2.69
C HIS A 23 18.67 3.43 -3.55
N GLY A 24 17.39 3.73 -3.33
CA GLY A 24 16.73 4.91 -3.87
C GLY A 24 16.97 6.16 -2.99
N ARG A 25 16.21 7.23 -3.25
CA ARG A 25 16.25 8.48 -2.45
C ARG A 25 15.70 8.34 -1.01
N GLY A 26 15.24 7.15 -0.60
CA GLY A 26 14.75 6.87 0.75
C GLY A 26 13.34 7.41 1.07
N ILE A 27 12.69 8.16 0.16
CA ILE A 27 11.40 8.82 0.42
C ILE A 27 10.29 7.79 0.74
N GLY A 28 10.24 6.64 0.06
CA GLY A 28 9.21 5.61 0.30
C GLY A 28 9.24 5.01 1.72
N LYS A 29 10.41 4.95 2.37
CA LYS A 29 10.52 4.46 3.75
C LYS A 29 9.80 5.37 4.76
N HIS A 30 9.84 6.68 4.55
CA HIS A 30 9.17 7.65 5.41
C HIS A 30 7.64 7.65 5.25
N VAL A 31 7.16 7.02 4.20
CA VAL A 31 5.76 7.02 3.77
C VAL A 31 5.09 5.65 4.02
N GLY A 32 5.83 4.70 4.60
CA GLY A 32 5.31 3.39 4.99
C GLY A 32 5.20 2.38 3.84
N THR A 33 5.77 2.72 2.67
CA THR A 33 5.74 1.89 1.46
C THR A 33 7.18 1.61 1.01
N PRO A 34 7.86 0.60 1.59
CA PRO A 34 9.19 0.23 1.13
C PRO A 34 9.13 -0.15 -0.35
N THR A 35 9.95 0.49 -1.18
CA THR A 35 10.09 0.22 -2.61
C THR A 35 11.52 -0.22 -2.93
N ALA A 36 11.61 -1.31 -3.69
CA ALA A 36 12.85 -1.76 -4.29
C ALA A 36 13.12 -0.91 -5.55
N ASN A 37 14.21 -0.15 -5.56
CA ASN A 37 14.64 0.57 -6.75
C ASN A 37 15.48 -0.39 -7.59
N LEU A 38 15.17 -0.56 -8.87
CA LEU A 38 15.93 -1.45 -9.73
C LEU A 38 16.93 -0.68 -10.57
N GLN A 39 18.18 -1.14 -10.55
CA GLN A 39 19.19 -0.79 -11.53
C GLN A 39 19.26 -1.89 -12.58
N MET A 40 18.98 -1.53 -13.83
CA MET A 40 19.03 -2.45 -14.97
C MET A 40 20.47 -2.66 -15.43
N GLU A 41 20.77 -3.88 -15.87
CA GLU A 41 21.98 -4.16 -16.63
C GLU A 41 21.69 -3.97 -18.14
N GLY A 42 22.06 -2.82 -18.71
CA GLY A 42 22.01 -2.59 -20.17
C GLY A 42 20.96 -1.59 -20.71
N HIS A 43 21.04 -1.34 -22.02
CA HIS A 43 20.55 -0.18 -22.79
C HIS A 43 19.06 0.20 -22.66
N ASP A 44 18.81 1.49 -22.95
CA ASP A 44 17.51 2.17 -23.07
C ASP A 44 16.43 1.31 -23.72
N ILE A 45 15.50 0.83 -22.91
CA ILE A 45 14.28 0.20 -23.37
C ILE A 45 13.19 1.26 -23.36
N ALA A 46 12.46 1.36 -24.47
CA ALA A 46 11.26 2.18 -24.57
C ALA A 46 10.09 1.54 -23.80
N LEU A 47 10.21 1.48 -22.47
CA LEU A 47 9.10 1.14 -21.59
C LEU A 47 8.18 2.34 -21.48
N GLU A 48 6.90 2.11 -21.67
CA GLU A 48 5.91 3.12 -21.33
C GLU A 48 5.97 3.42 -19.84
N THR A 49 6.01 4.71 -19.52
CA THR A 49 5.88 5.15 -18.13
C THR A 49 4.49 4.81 -17.62
N GLY A 50 4.40 4.42 -16.36
CA GLY A 50 3.14 4.09 -15.73
C GLY A 50 3.32 3.28 -14.47
N VAL A 51 2.20 2.88 -13.89
CA VAL A 51 2.14 1.95 -12.77
C VAL A 51 1.54 0.65 -13.26
N TYR A 52 2.22 -0.46 -13.00
CA TYR A 52 1.89 -1.77 -13.51
C TYR A 52 1.65 -2.76 -12.38
N VAL A 53 0.69 -3.67 -12.59
CA VAL A 53 0.64 -4.92 -11.85
C VAL A 53 1.85 -5.76 -12.29
N SER A 54 2.55 -6.35 -11.32
CA SER A 54 3.78 -7.09 -11.59
C SER A 54 3.93 -8.33 -10.70
N LYS A 55 4.80 -9.25 -11.13
CA LYS A 55 5.38 -10.31 -10.31
C LYS A 55 6.87 -10.06 -10.14
N VAL A 56 7.41 -10.43 -8.98
CA VAL A 56 8.84 -10.39 -8.68
C VAL A 56 9.32 -11.79 -8.41
N PHE A 57 10.35 -12.21 -9.13
CA PHE A 57 11.11 -13.41 -8.84
C PHE A 57 12.37 -13.02 -8.07
N LEU A 58 12.49 -13.55 -6.86
CA LEU A 58 13.59 -13.30 -5.93
C LEU A 58 13.87 -14.60 -5.17
N ASN A 59 15.14 -15.05 -5.15
CA ASN A 59 15.58 -16.23 -4.39
C ASN A 59 14.68 -17.47 -4.60
N CYS A 60 14.33 -17.77 -5.85
CA CYS A 60 13.42 -18.87 -6.24
C CYS A 60 11.96 -18.74 -5.76
N HIS A 61 11.58 -17.60 -5.18
CA HIS A 61 10.21 -17.29 -4.77
C HIS A 61 9.57 -16.29 -5.74
N THR A 62 8.25 -16.40 -5.90
CA THR A 62 7.46 -15.47 -6.68
C THR A 62 6.60 -14.64 -5.74
N TYR A 63 6.71 -13.32 -5.86
CA TYR A 63 5.91 -12.35 -5.11
C TYR A 63 5.04 -11.53 -6.05
N TYR A 64 3.91 -11.04 -5.54
CA TYR A 64 3.07 -10.09 -6.25
C TYR A 64 3.47 -8.67 -5.90
N ALA A 65 3.46 -7.77 -6.87
CA ALA A 65 3.98 -6.43 -6.68
C ALA A 65 3.28 -5.40 -7.57
N ILE A 66 3.55 -4.13 -7.28
CA ILE A 66 3.27 -2.99 -8.16
C ILE A 66 4.59 -2.38 -8.56
N THR A 67 4.74 -2.09 -9.85
CA THR A 67 5.95 -1.48 -10.38
C THR A 67 5.63 -0.13 -11.00
N HIS A 68 6.23 0.93 -10.47
CA HIS A 68 6.21 2.27 -11.01
C HIS A 68 7.39 2.48 -11.95
N ILE A 69 7.10 2.87 -13.18
CA ILE A 69 8.06 3.19 -14.23
C ILE A 69 7.90 4.67 -14.56
N GLY A 70 8.91 5.46 -14.24
CA GLY A 70 8.92 6.91 -14.47
C GLY A 70 10.21 7.38 -15.09
N THR A 71 10.31 8.67 -15.40
CA THR A 71 11.55 9.29 -15.85
C THR A 71 12.26 9.97 -14.68
N ARG A 72 13.58 9.82 -14.60
CA ARG A 72 14.42 10.69 -13.76
C ARG A 72 14.77 11.92 -14.59
N PRO A 73 14.28 13.12 -14.25
CA PRO A 73 14.86 14.33 -14.79
C PRO A 73 16.29 14.44 -14.24
N THR A 74 17.28 14.12 -15.07
CA THR A 74 18.69 14.39 -14.79
C THR A 74 19.04 15.78 -15.31
N LEU A 75 19.99 16.45 -14.67
CA LEU A 75 20.50 17.76 -15.10
C LEU A 75 21.15 17.70 -16.50
N ASP A 76 21.53 16.50 -16.94
CA ASP A 76 22.27 16.25 -18.18
C ASP A 76 21.39 15.77 -19.37
N ASN A 77 20.07 16.00 -19.33
CA ASN A 77 19.11 15.60 -20.39
C ASN A 77 18.99 14.08 -20.65
N ASP A 78 19.59 13.22 -19.83
CA ASP A 78 19.42 11.78 -19.96
C ASP A 78 18.01 11.34 -19.55
N LYS A 79 17.33 10.62 -20.46
CA LYS A 79 16.01 10.01 -20.28
C LYS A 79 16.05 8.76 -19.40
N ASN A 80 16.88 8.76 -18.35
CA ASN A 80 17.05 7.59 -17.50
C ASN A 80 15.73 7.21 -16.82
N ILE A 81 15.29 5.98 -17.04
CA ILE A 81 14.05 5.45 -16.47
C ILE A 81 14.30 5.06 -15.00
N SER A 82 13.38 5.41 -14.12
CA SER A 82 13.32 4.90 -12.74
C SER A 82 12.30 3.78 -12.66
N ILE A 83 12.73 2.63 -12.14
CA ILE A 83 11.85 1.49 -11.86
C ILE A 83 11.82 1.28 -10.35
N GLU A 84 10.64 1.45 -9.78
CA GLU A 84 10.40 1.30 -8.35
C GLU A 84 9.31 0.24 -8.13
N THR A 85 9.67 -0.85 -7.46
CA THR A 85 8.77 -1.96 -7.23
C THR A 85 8.38 -2.05 -5.75
N HIS A 86 7.08 -2.00 -5.48
CA HIS A 86 6.50 -2.28 -4.17
C HIS A 86 6.01 -3.73 -4.13
N ILE A 87 6.73 -4.59 -3.41
CA ILE A 87 6.36 -5.99 -3.23
C ILE A 87 5.26 -6.07 -2.17
N LEU A 88 4.14 -6.72 -2.51
CA LEU A 88 3.00 -6.88 -1.61
C LEU A 88 3.36 -7.89 -0.52
N ASP A 89 2.94 -7.58 0.71
CA ASP A 89 3.07 -8.45 1.89
C ASP A 89 4.53 -8.91 2.15
N PHE A 90 5.49 -8.02 1.92
CA PHE A 90 6.93 -8.29 2.01
C PHE A 90 7.64 -7.27 2.92
N ASP A 91 8.46 -7.76 3.84
CA ASP A 91 9.12 -6.97 4.90
C ASP A 91 10.64 -7.22 5.04
N ASN A 92 11.24 -8.00 4.14
CA ASN A 92 12.67 -8.29 4.19
C ASN A 92 13.52 -7.23 3.46
N ASP A 93 14.78 -7.08 3.89
CA ASP A 93 15.78 -6.32 3.16
C ASP A 93 16.32 -7.16 1.99
N ILE A 94 16.34 -6.55 0.80
CA ILE A 94 16.74 -7.19 -0.45
C ILE A 94 17.74 -6.33 -1.24
N TYR A 95 18.36 -5.33 -0.61
CA TYR A 95 19.41 -4.54 -1.27
C TYR A 95 20.57 -5.44 -1.74
N GLY A 96 21.03 -5.20 -2.96
CA GLY A 96 22.09 -5.98 -3.61
C GLY A 96 21.60 -7.32 -4.18
N CYS A 97 20.35 -7.73 -3.96
CA CYS A 97 19.81 -8.93 -4.58
C CYS A 97 19.48 -8.69 -6.06
N ALA A 98 19.78 -9.70 -6.90
CA ALA A 98 19.28 -9.78 -8.25
C ALA A 98 17.79 -10.19 -8.22
N VAL A 99 16.97 -9.46 -8.98
CA VAL A 99 15.54 -9.72 -9.09
C VAL A 99 15.08 -9.65 -10.54
N THR A 100 14.06 -10.43 -10.85
CA THR A 100 13.36 -10.35 -12.14
C THR A 100 11.94 -9.90 -11.90
N VAL A 101 11.54 -8.79 -12.53
CA VAL A 101 10.22 -8.19 -12.45
C VAL A 101 9.49 -8.38 -13.76
N CYS A 102 8.35 -9.08 -13.72
CA CYS A 102 7.47 -9.29 -14.85
C CYS A 102 6.27 -8.36 -14.76
N LEU A 103 6.09 -7.48 -15.75
CA LEU A 103 4.96 -6.56 -15.86
C LEU A 103 3.78 -7.24 -16.55
N TYR A 104 2.56 -6.91 -16.15
CA TYR A 104 1.33 -7.53 -16.66
C TYR A 104 0.33 -6.50 -17.20
N GLU A 105 -0.37 -5.79 -16.31
CA GLU A 105 -1.40 -4.82 -16.68
C GLU A 105 -0.99 -3.42 -16.22
N LYS A 106 -1.13 -2.42 -17.09
CA LYS A 106 -0.94 -1.01 -16.72
C LYS A 106 -2.17 -0.54 -15.94
N LEU A 107 -2.00 -0.22 -14.67
CA LEU A 107 -3.05 0.32 -13.80
C LEU A 107 -3.36 1.78 -14.13
N ARG A 108 -2.33 2.59 -14.41
CA ARG A 108 -2.45 4.02 -14.69
C ARG A 108 -1.18 4.65 -15.26
N GLU A 109 -1.33 5.85 -15.79
CA GLU A 109 -0.22 6.76 -16.11
C GLU A 109 0.47 7.31 -14.84
N VAL A 110 1.70 7.80 -15.03
CA VAL A 110 2.42 8.57 -14.00
C VAL A 110 1.74 9.94 -13.84
N ARG A 111 1.54 10.37 -12.60
CA ARG A 111 1.00 11.69 -12.29
C ARG A 111 1.68 12.29 -11.07
N LYS A 112 1.72 13.62 -11.00
CA LYS A 112 2.11 14.35 -9.80
C LYS A 112 0.92 14.42 -8.84
N PHE A 113 1.24 14.58 -7.56
CA PHE A 113 0.25 14.73 -6.49
C PHE A 113 0.48 16.05 -5.78
N ASP A 114 -0.61 16.71 -5.41
CA ASP A 114 -0.57 18.03 -4.76
C ASP A 114 -0.09 17.93 -3.31
N ASP A 115 -0.33 16.80 -2.66
CA ASP A 115 0.13 16.51 -1.30
C ASP A 115 0.40 15.02 -1.07
N LEU A 116 1.00 14.73 0.09
CA LEU A 116 1.36 13.37 0.52
C LEU A 116 0.12 12.48 0.72
N SER A 117 -1.01 13.05 1.17
CA SER A 117 -2.24 12.30 1.40
C SER A 117 -2.81 11.77 0.08
N ALA A 118 -2.87 12.62 -0.95
CA ALA A 118 -3.32 12.24 -2.27
C ALA A 118 -2.42 11.18 -2.93
N LEU A 119 -1.11 11.24 -2.69
CA LEU A 119 -0.17 10.19 -3.11
C LEU A 119 -0.49 8.86 -2.42
N MET A 120 -0.73 8.89 -1.11
CA MET A 120 -1.05 7.70 -0.32
C MET A 120 -2.37 7.06 -0.69
N GLU A 121 -3.41 7.86 -0.91
CA GLU A 121 -4.68 7.41 -1.45
C GLU A 121 -4.48 6.61 -2.73
N GLN A 122 -3.69 7.14 -3.66
CA GLN A 122 -3.46 6.46 -4.93
C GLN A 122 -2.63 5.19 -4.78
N VAL A 123 -1.62 5.18 -3.91
CA VAL A 123 -0.83 3.97 -3.67
C VAL A 123 -1.70 2.85 -3.08
N GLN A 124 -2.65 3.17 -2.19
CA GLN A 124 -3.58 2.17 -1.65
C GLN A 124 -4.54 1.64 -2.72
N GLU A 125 -5.06 2.52 -3.57
CA GLU A 125 -5.89 2.12 -4.72
C GLU A 125 -5.10 1.20 -5.66
N ASP A 126 -3.86 1.55 -5.99
CA ASP A 126 -3.00 0.74 -6.85
C ASP A 126 -2.80 -0.67 -6.23
N ARG A 127 -2.55 -0.76 -4.90
CA ARG A 127 -2.45 -2.01 -4.12
C ARG A 127 -3.72 -2.84 -4.21
N PHE A 128 -4.86 -2.22 -4.00
CA PHE A 128 -6.15 -2.89 -4.08
C PHE A 128 -6.40 -3.46 -5.49
N LEU A 129 -6.18 -2.66 -6.54
CA LEU A 129 -6.36 -3.11 -7.92
C LEU A 129 -5.42 -4.26 -8.28
N ALA A 130 -4.16 -4.22 -7.83
CA ALA A 130 -3.22 -5.32 -8.04
C ALA A 130 -3.65 -6.61 -7.32
N ARG A 131 -4.14 -6.52 -6.07
CA ARG A 131 -4.67 -7.69 -5.34
C ARG A 131 -5.88 -8.28 -6.03
N LYS A 132 -6.82 -7.43 -6.45
CA LYS A 132 -7.99 -7.83 -7.23
C LYS A 132 -7.60 -8.49 -8.55
N TYR A 133 -6.61 -7.94 -9.25
CA TYR A 133 -6.09 -8.50 -10.50
C TYR A 133 -5.60 -9.94 -10.32
N TRP A 134 -4.82 -10.18 -9.27
CA TRP A 134 -4.29 -11.51 -8.93
C TRP A 134 -5.31 -12.43 -8.25
N GLY A 135 -6.47 -11.91 -7.86
CA GLY A 135 -7.46 -12.65 -7.08
C GLY A 135 -6.97 -12.98 -5.67
N LEU A 136 -6.09 -12.15 -5.10
CA LEU A 136 -5.60 -12.26 -3.73
C LEU A 136 -6.66 -11.89 -2.68
N ASP A 137 -7.81 -11.38 -3.13
CA ASP A 137 -8.99 -11.12 -2.30
C ASP A 137 -9.75 -12.42 -1.97
N GLN A 138 -9.02 -13.45 -1.53
CA GLN A 138 -9.60 -14.66 -0.91
C GLN A 138 -9.31 -14.75 0.58
N THR A 139 -9.22 -13.62 1.27
CA THR A 139 -9.49 -13.58 2.70
C THR A 139 -10.75 -12.75 2.94
N ASN A 140 -11.81 -13.44 3.39
CA ASN A 140 -13.15 -12.96 3.72
C ASN A 140 -13.18 -11.91 4.87
N CYS A 141 -12.05 -11.26 5.14
CA CYS A 141 -11.81 -10.40 6.28
C CYS A 141 -10.99 -9.17 5.94
N ALA A 142 -10.57 -8.88 4.69
CA ALA A 142 -9.75 -7.69 4.41
C ALA A 142 -10.57 -6.38 4.55
N LEU A 143 -10.03 -5.40 5.28
CA LEU A 143 -10.58 -4.04 5.33
C LEU A 143 -10.18 -3.29 4.05
N TYR A 144 -11.18 -2.71 3.39
CA TYR A 144 -11.04 -1.81 2.25
C TYR A 144 -11.69 -0.47 2.57
N MET A 145 -11.09 0.64 2.11
CA MET A 145 -11.65 1.97 2.32
C MET A 145 -11.62 2.76 1.01
N ASP A 146 -12.79 3.17 0.53
CA ASP A 146 -12.97 4.09 -0.59
C ASP A 146 -13.17 5.50 -0.06
N VAL A 147 -12.16 6.35 -0.22
CA VAL A 147 -12.17 7.74 0.27
C VAL A 147 -13.16 8.60 -0.50
N LYS A 148 -13.28 8.41 -1.82
CA LYS A 148 -14.17 9.20 -2.68
C LYS A 148 -15.63 9.00 -2.29
N ARG A 149 -15.98 7.77 -1.93
CA ARG A 149 -17.32 7.41 -1.47
C ARG A 149 -17.50 7.49 0.05
N ARG A 150 -16.41 7.74 0.80
CA ARG A 150 -16.36 7.63 2.28
C ARG A 150 -16.96 6.31 2.78
N CYS A 151 -16.58 5.23 2.11
CA CYS A 151 -17.11 3.89 2.35
C CYS A 151 -16.00 2.99 2.91
N ALA A 152 -16.27 2.31 4.02
CA ALA A 152 -15.39 1.27 4.54
C ALA A 152 -16.07 -0.09 4.36
N MET A 153 -15.35 -1.07 3.83
CA MET A 153 -15.85 -2.42 3.61
C MET A 153 -14.98 -3.43 4.35
N LEU A 154 -15.58 -4.39 5.03
CA LEU A 154 -14.87 -5.47 5.70
C LEU A 154 -15.56 -6.81 5.42
N GLY A 155 -14.83 -7.74 4.82
CA GLY A 155 -15.42 -9.02 4.39
C GLY A 155 -16.56 -8.85 3.37
N GLY A 156 -16.47 -7.82 2.52
CA GLY A 156 -17.49 -7.49 1.53
C GLY A 156 -18.75 -6.82 2.08
N GLN A 157 -18.81 -6.53 3.38
CA GLN A 157 -19.90 -5.79 4.01
C GLN A 157 -19.49 -4.33 4.23
N GLU A 158 -20.39 -3.39 3.92
CA GLU A 158 -20.19 -1.97 4.22
C GLU A 158 -20.34 -1.71 5.73
N ILE A 159 -19.43 -0.91 6.28
CA ILE A 159 -19.42 -0.48 7.67
C ILE A 159 -19.70 1.02 7.73
N TYR A 160 -20.78 1.38 8.41
CA TYR A 160 -21.14 2.78 8.59
C TYR A 160 -20.26 3.47 9.64
N LEU A 161 -19.48 4.45 9.19
CA LEU A 161 -18.62 5.30 10.01
C LEU A 161 -19.07 6.76 9.87
N SER A 162 -19.07 7.49 10.99
CA SER A 162 -19.14 8.95 10.99
C SER A 162 -17.91 9.55 10.33
N VAL A 163 -17.95 10.85 10.02
CA VAL A 163 -16.85 11.56 9.37
C VAL A 163 -15.52 11.39 10.12
N ASN A 164 -15.54 11.55 11.45
CA ASN A 164 -14.32 11.45 12.25
C ASN A 164 -13.87 9.99 12.42
N GLU A 165 -14.80 9.04 12.57
CA GLU A 165 -14.44 7.62 12.63
C GLU A 165 -13.81 7.15 11.30
N PHE A 166 -14.38 7.56 10.17
CA PHE A 166 -13.81 7.28 8.85
C PHE A 166 -12.43 7.93 8.73
N GLY A 167 -12.29 9.20 9.11
CA GLY A 167 -11.03 9.93 9.05
C GLY A 167 -9.93 9.28 9.88
N VAL A 168 -10.21 8.92 11.14
CA VAL A 168 -9.26 8.22 12.02
C VAL A 168 -8.90 6.85 11.45
N LEU A 169 -9.88 6.03 11.08
CA LEU A 169 -9.59 4.70 10.53
C LEU A 169 -8.79 4.81 9.23
N TYR A 170 -9.12 5.76 8.37
CA TYR A 170 -8.42 6.00 7.12
C TYR A 170 -6.96 6.45 7.36
N LEU A 171 -6.74 7.37 8.29
CA LEU A 171 -5.39 7.80 8.68
C LEU A 171 -4.54 6.59 9.11
N LEU A 172 -5.06 5.72 9.95
CA LEU A 172 -4.32 4.55 10.41
C LEU A 172 -4.13 3.52 9.27
N TYR A 173 -5.18 3.26 8.49
CA TYR A 173 -5.19 2.33 7.35
C TYR A 173 -4.18 2.73 6.27
N ALA A 174 -4.09 4.02 5.95
CA ALA A 174 -3.19 4.53 4.92
C ALA A 174 -1.71 4.35 5.30
N PHE A 175 -1.39 4.27 6.60
CA PHE A 175 -0.02 4.17 7.12
C PHE A 175 0.12 2.98 8.09
N PRO A 176 0.04 1.72 7.60
CA PRO A 176 0.00 0.51 8.44
C PRO A 176 1.25 0.27 9.28
N GLN A 177 2.37 0.94 8.97
CA GLN A 177 3.62 0.84 9.73
C GLN A 177 3.87 2.05 10.66
N THR A 178 3.02 3.08 10.59
CA THR A 178 3.14 4.28 11.40
C THR A 178 2.32 4.13 12.67
N THR A 179 2.93 4.46 13.80
CA THR A 179 2.17 4.71 15.03
C THR A 179 1.94 6.21 15.13
N PHE A 180 0.69 6.61 15.31
CA PHE A 180 0.34 8.00 15.55
C PHE A 180 0.04 8.24 17.02
N THR A 181 0.50 9.36 17.56
CA THR A 181 0.11 9.79 18.91
C THR A 181 -1.35 10.25 18.93
N LYS A 182 -1.91 10.40 20.13
CA LYS A 182 -3.28 10.92 20.28
C LYS A 182 -3.37 12.36 19.76
N GLU A 183 -2.37 13.16 20.04
CA GLU A 183 -2.24 14.55 19.62
C GLU A 183 -2.19 14.65 18.09
N GLU A 184 -1.39 13.81 17.43
CA GLU A 184 -1.27 13.79 15.97
C GLU A 184 -2.59 13.41 15.30
N ILE A 185 -3.27 12.37 15.81
CA ILE A 185 -4.59 11.98 15.31
C ILE A 185 -5.58 13.12 15.51
N TYR A 186 -5.60 13.73 16.70
CA TYR A 186 -6.50 14.83 16.99
C TYR A 186 -6.32 15.99 16.01
N GLN A 187 -5.08 16.50 15.90
CA GLN A 187 -4.78 17.65 15.04
C GLN A 187 -5.06 17.36 13.56
N LYS A 188 -4.82 16.14 13.08
CA LYS A 188 -5.09 15.75 11.69
C LYS A 188 -6.59 15.64 11.39
N ILE A 189 -7.38 15.11 12.32
CA ILE A 189 -8.80 14.82 12.09
C ILE A 189 -9.71 16.00 12.47
N TRP A 190 -9.44 16.64 13.61
CA TRP A 190 -10.22 17.79 14.10
C TRP A 190 -9.71 19.13 13.56
N ARG A 191 -8.49 19.19 13.00
CA ARG A 191 -7.89 20.41 12.41
C ARG A 191 -7.79 21.59 13.39
N GLU A 192 -7.62 21.29 14.66
CA GLU A 192 -7.45 22.26 15.74
C GLU A 192 -6.40 21.77 16.76
N PRO A 193 -5.81 22.66 17.58
CA PRO A 193 -4.86 22.25 18.62
C PRO A 193 -5.51 21.31 19.64
N ALA A 194 -4.78 20.28 20.07
CA ALA A 194 -5.34 19.26 20.95
C ALA A 194 -5.80 19.82 22.31
N ASN A 195 -5.01 20.69 22.96
CA ASN A 195 -5.36 21.36 24.22
C ASN A 195 -6.07 20.41 25.23
N ASP A 196 -5.48 19.24 25.49
CA ASP A 196 -6.01 18.18 26.37
C ASP A 196 -7.30 17.45 25.93
N HIS A 197 -7.82 17.69 24.72
CA HIS A 197 -9.02 17.02 24.18
C HIS A 197 -8.76 15.60 23.61
N LEU A 198 -7.75 14.90 24.12
CA LEU A 198 -7.33 13.59 23.60
C LEU A 198 -8.39 12.50 23.77
N HIS A 199 -9.31 12.67 24.72
CA HIS A 199 -10.45 11.77 24.94
C HIS A 199 -11.33 11.61 23.70
N ALA A 200 -11.39 12.63 22.82
CA ALA A 200 -12.11 12.52 21.56
C ALA A 200 -11.50 11.42 20.66
N VAL A 201 -10.16 11.31 20.63
CA VAL A 201 -9.46 10.26 19.88
C VAL A 201 -9.74 8.89 20.50
N GLU A 202 -9.64 8.77 21.82
CA GLU A 202 -9.86 7.50 22.54
C GLU A 202 -11.28 6.96 22.30
N ASN A 203 -12.30 7.82 22.44
CA ASN A 203 -13.68 7.46 22.17
C ASN A 203 -13.88 7.07 20.69
N THR A 204 -13.29 7.82 19.76
CA THR A 204 -13.38 7.51 18.32
C THR A 204 -12.76 6.14 18.01
N ILE A 205 -11.57 5.84 18.54
CA ILE A 205 -10.93 4.53 18.40
C ILE A 205 -11.79 3.40 18.99
N PHE A 206 -12.38 3.63 20.16
CA PHE A 206 -13.29 2.68 20.80
C PHE A 206 -14.50 2.39 19.90
N GLN A 207 -15.15 3.41 19.34
CA GLN A 207 -16.29 3.21 18.44
C GLN A 207 -15.89 2.49 17.15
N ILE A 208 -14.74 2.82 16.57
CA ILE A 208 -14.23 2.11 15.37
C ILE A 208 -14.05 0.62 15.70
N ARG A 209 -13.31 0.28 16.76
CA ARG A 209 -13.11 -1.13 17.18
C ARG A 209 -14.44 -1.85 17.38
N LYS A 210 -15.40 -1.21 18.05
CA LYS A 210 -16.75 -1.75 18.27
C LYS A 210 -17.48 -2.04 16.96
N LYS A 211 -17.36 -1.17 15.96
CA LYS A 211 -18.00 -1.32 14.64
C LYS A 211 -17.31 -2.32 13.73
N LEU A 212 -15.99 -2.48 13.83
CA LEU A 212 -15.23 -3.49 13.06
C LEU A 212 -15.42 -4.90 13.63
N LYS A 213 -15.58 -5.03 14.95
CA LYS A 213 -15.62 -6.32 15.67
C LYS A 213 -16.58 -7.37 15.05
N PRO A 214 -17.82 -7.06 14.64
CA PRO A 214 -18.72 -8.06 14.05
C PRO A 214 -18.21 -8.69 12.75
N TYR A 215 -17.33 -8.01 12.03
CA TYR A 215 -16.85 -8.40 10.70
C TYR A 215 -15.38 -8.87 10.71
N ALA A 216 -14.62 -8.51 11.75
CA ALA A 216 -13.18 -8.74 11.83
C ALA A 216 -12.79 -10.15 12.36
N LYS A 217 -13.76 -11.04 12.65
CA LYS A 217 -13.52 -12.29 13.41
C LYS A 217 -12.72 -11.96 14.70
N GLU A 218 -11.53 -12.54 14.85
CA GLU A 218 -10.61 -12.32 15.98
C GLU A 218 -9.52 -11.30 15.67
N HIS A 219 -9.50 -10.71 14.46
CA HIS A 219 -8.44 -9.80 14.05
C HIS A 219 -8.66 -8.39 14.60
N GLU A 220 -7.67 -7.86 15.31
CA GLU A 220 -7.69 -6.48 15.80
C GLU A 220 -6.94 -5.54 14.85
N TYR A 221 -7.70 -4.76 14.09
CA TYR A 221 -7.18 -3.83 13.08
C TYR A 221 -6.44 -2.62 13.63
N ILE A 222 -6.78 -2.18 14.84
CA ILE A 222 -6.14 -1.03 15.49
C ILE A 222 -5.63 -1.48 16.84
N LYS A 223 -4.32 -1.47 17.04
CA LYS A 223 -3.72 -1.78 18.35
C LYS A 223 -3.23 -0.53 19.05
N THR A 224 -3.32 -0.56 20.36
CA THR A 224 -2.75 0.47 21.23
C THR A 224 -1.26 0.17 21.41
N VAL A 225 -0.40 1.15 21.10
CA VAL A 225 1.01 1.15 21.49
C VAL A 225 1.12 1.88 22.81
N ILE A 226 1.33 1.13 23.89
CA ILE A 226 1.32 1.63 25.26
C ILE A 226 2.28 2.82 25.41
N GLY A 227 1.79 3.90 25.99
CA GLY A 227 2.58 5.13 26.22
C GLY A 227 2.80 6.00 24.98
N TYR A 228 2.28 5.63 23.81
CA TYR A 228 2.51 6.38 22.57
C TYR A 228 1.21 6.70 21.81
N GLY A 229 0.43 5.70 21.41
CA GLY A 229 -0.78 5.95 20.63
C GLY A 229 -1.33 4.71 19.91
N TYR A 230 -1.64 4.84 18.62
CA TYR A 230 -2.35 3.79 17.86
C TYR A 230 -1.66 3.46 16.54
N ARG A 231 -1.71 2.18 16.14
CA ARG A 231 -1.19 1.67 14.86
C ARG A 231 -2.20 0.73 14.21
N PHE A 232 -2.27 0.75 12.88
CA PHE A 232 -3.06 -0.18 12.10
C PHE A 232 -2.32 -1.50 11.85
N TYR A 233 -3.05 -2.62 11.88
CA TYR A 233 -2.53 -3.95 11.59
C TYR A 233 -3.40 -4.59 10.51
N PRO A 234 -2.91 -4.75 9.26
CA PRO A 234 -3.67 -5.42 8.22
C PRO A 234 -3.90 -6.89 8.58
N ALA A 235 -5.04 -7.45 8.17
CA ALA A 235 -5.28 -8.89 8.27
C ALA A 235 -4.39 -9.63 7.28
N GLN A 236 -3.74 -10.70 7.74
CA GLN A 236 -2.92 -11.61 6.93
C GLN A 236 -3.78 -12.60 6.16
#